data_AF-A0A248VMY9-F1
#
_entry.id   AF-A0A248VMY9-F1
#
_cell.length_a   1.000
_cell.length_b   1.000
_cell.length_c   1.000
_cell.angle_alpha   90.00
_cell.angle_beta   90.00
_cell.angle_gamma   90.00
#
_symmetry.space_group_name_H-M   'P 1'
#
loop_
_entity.id
_entity.type
_entity.pdbx_description
1 polymer ?
#
loop_
_entity_poly.entity_id
_entity_poly.type
_entity_poly.pdbx_seq_one_letter_code
_entity_poly.pdbx_strand_id
1 'polypeptide(L)'
;MKPATGRKSPPRLVARFVAISWRDLAVSFGPILLIAAVAIWVAVRLIQPAPPSTLTISAGPEGSTFWNAAQKYKEILARNRITLNVLPSEGSLQNLKRLSDPKSNVDVGFVQDGVAPGSASDGLMSLGSVAYVPLAIFYHGPTVTRLSEFKGERLAVGAEGSGTRELALALLKANGIVPGGATKLLPLSGDDAADALVSGKVDAAFLAGDSAQPAVMGKLYRTPNVQFYDFSQADAYTRRFPYLTELMMPMGAFDLGKNLPSAPIHMVAPTVELVARDSLHPALSDLLIEAAREVHGKANILQRAGEFPAPLAHDFPISDDAARYYKSGKSFLYRILPFWLASLADRLLVVVVPLIVLLVPALRLVPSLYAWRVKSRIYRWYGALIAIERSALSDHSPAERASLLERLDAIEESVNGLKMPLAYADQFYVLREHIGFVRQRLTQPREAQRDGAGDEAQGADSGRGETGEAGASSTPSEPSAANEAAEIGETPNDDAAKPY
;
A
#
# COMPACT_ATOMS: atom_id res chain seq x y z
N MET A 1 80.32 36.62 -29.95
CA MET A 1 79.88 35.34 -29.34
C MET A 1 79.00 35.65 -28.15
N LYS A 2 77.75 35.14 -28.22
CA LYS A 2 76.70 34.93 -27.21
C LYS A 2 76.24 36.08 -26.28
N PRO A 3 74.93 36.44 -26.32
CA PRO A 3 74.36 37.55 -25.58
C PRO A 3 73.88 37.17 -24.17
N ALA A 4 73.74 38.20 -23.34
CA ALA A 4 73.15 38.18 -22.01
C ALA A 4 71.60 38.27 -22.06
N THR A 5 71.01 37.96 -20.91
CA THR A 5 69.63 38.23 -20.45
C THR A 5 68.54 37.23 -20.89
N GLY A 6 68.21 36.34 -19.95
CA GLY A 6 66.98 35.55 -19.98
C GLY A 6 65.77 36.45 -19.75
N ARG A 7 65.09 36.83 -20.82
CA ARG A 7 63.68 37.24 -20.76
C ARG A 7 62.85 35.96 -20.67
N LYS A 8 62.31 35.64 -19.49
CA LYS A 8 61.18 34.71 -19.39
C LYS A 8 60.01 35.35 -20.16
N SER A 9 59.53 34.66 -21.18
CA SER A 9 58.34 35.04 -21.95
C SER A 9 57.15 35.25 -21.00
N PRO A 10 56.23 36.21 -21.26
CA PRO A 10 55.05 36.39 -20.43
C PRO A 10 54.21 35.10 -20.48
N PRO A 11 53.68 34.61 -19.34
CA PRO A 11 52.87 33.41 -19.31
C PRO A 11 51.62 33.63 -20.18
N ARG A 12 51.39 32.74 -21.14
CA ARG A 12 50.19 32.75 -21.98
C ARG A 12 48.98 32.46 -21.10
N LEU A 13 48.18 33.49 -20.89
CA LEU A 13 46.94 33.46 -20.11
C LEU A 13 45.86 32.67 -20.84
N VAL A 14 45.48 31.51 -20.30
CA VAL A 14 44.34 30.72 -20.79
C VAL A 14 43.41 30.41 -19.62
N ALA A 15 42.59 31.37 -19.23
CA ALA A 15 41.48 31.11 -18.32
C ALA A 15 40.42 30.28 -19.06
N ARG A 16 40.12 29.08 -18.57
CA ARG A 16 39.06 28.21 -19.11
C ARG A 16 37.77 28.41 -18.32
N PHE A 17 36.94 29.33 -18.79
CA PHE A 17 35.57 29.51 -18.28
C PHE A 17 34.66 28.42 -18.83
N VAL A 18 33.88 27.79 -17.96
CA VAL A 18 32.90 26.76 -18.33
C VAL A 18 31.55 27.18 -17.76
N ALA A 19 30.46 27.07 -18.55
CA ALA A 19 29.13 27.49 -18.11
C ALA A 19 28.70 26.78 -16.80
N ILE A 20 29.00 25.48 -16.65
CA ILE A 20 28.69 24.67 -15.48
C ILE A 20 29.84 23.69 -15.21
N SER A 21 30.37 23.67 -13.98
CA SER A 21 31.33 22.65 -13.54
C SER A 21 30.57 21.37 -13.17
N TRP A 22 30.45 20.44 -14.12
CA TRP A 22 29.77 19.14 -13.91
C TRP A 22 30.31 18.35 -12.72
N ARG A 23 31.61 18.49 -12.41
CA ARG A 23 32.22 17.87 -11.21
C ARG A 23 31.71 18.49 -9.92
N ASP A 24 31.60 19.81 -9.87
CA ASP A 24 31.11 20.50 -8.67
C ASP A 24 29.60 20.33 -8.51
N LEU A 25 28.87 20.21 -9.62
CA LEU A 25 27.47 19.82 -9.64
C LEU A 25 27.30 18.39 -9.10
N ALA A 26 28.03 17.41 -9.64
CA ALA A 26 27.95 16.02 -9.20
C ALA A 26 28.35 15.82 -7.73
N VAL A 27 29.36 16.56 -7.23
CA VAL A 27 29.77 16.50 -5.81
C VAL A 27 28.76 17.18 -4.88
N SER A 28 27.97 18.15 -5.37
CA SER A 28 26.92 18.81 -4.58
C SER A 28 25.60 18.02 -4.59
N PHE A 29 25.25 17.41 -5.72
CA PHE A 29 24.04 16.59 -5.87
C PHE A 29 24.22 15.15 -5.39
N GLY A 30 25.41 14.58 -5.57
CA GLY A 30 25.72 13.18 -5.32
C GLY A 30 25.39 12.72 -3.90
N PRO A 31 25.83 13.43 -2.84
CA PRO A 31 25.52 13.05 -1.46
C PRO A 31 24.01 13.08 -1.15
N ILE A 32 23.27 14.06 -1.66
CA ILE A 32 21.83 14.18 -1.42
C ILE A 32 21.08 13.04 -2.11
N LEU A 33 21.43 12.74 -3.36
CA LEU A 33 20.85 11.61 -4.10
C LEU A 33 21.22 10.26 -3.47
N LEU A 34 22.45 10.12 -2.98
CA LEU A 34 22.90 8.92 -2.27
C LEU A 34 22.10 8.73 -0.97
N ILE A 35 21.96 9.79 -0.16
CA ILE A 35 21.17 9.74 1.08
C ILE A 35 19.71 9.41 0.78
N ALA A 36 19.12 10.03 -0.25
CA ALA A 36 17.76 9.71 -0.68
C ALA A 36 17.64 8.25 -1.12
N ALA A 37 18.57 7.73 -1.92
CA ALA A 37 18.59 6.34 -2.36
C ALA A 37 18.74 5.36 -1.18
N VAL A 38 19.61 5.67 -0.22
CA VAL A 38 19.79 4.88 1.01
C VAL A 38 18.52 4.95 1.86
N ALA A 39 17.90 6.11 2.03
CA ALA A 39 16.65 6.27 2.77
C ALA A 39 15.51 5.48 2.13
N ILE A 40 15.37 5.50 0.80
CA ILE A 40 14.41 4.66 0.06
C ILE A 40 14.73 3.18 0.31
N TRP A 41 16.00 2.78 0.19
CA TRP A 41 16.40 1.40 0.38
C TRP A 41 16.10 0.90 1.81
N VAL A 42 16.40 1.71 2.83
CA VAL A 42 16.08 1.42 4.24
C VAL A 42 14.57 1.38 4.44
N ALA A 43 13.82 2.33 3.92
CA ALA A 43 12.37 2.38 4.06
C ALA A 43 11.70 1.16 3.39
N VAL A 44 12.14 0.76 2.19
CA VAL A 44 11.69 -0.47 1.52
C VAL A 44 12.02 -1.71 2.33
N ARG A 45 13.13 -1.71 3.07
CA ARG A 45 13.50 -2.81 3.98
C ARG A 45 12.71 -2.83 5.29
N LEU A 46 12.23 -1.68 5.77
CA LEU A 46 11.54 -1.54 7.06
C LEU A 46 10.01 -1.56 6.95
N ILE A 47 9.42 -1.17 5.82
CA ILE A 47 7.96 -1.10 5.63
C ILE A 47 7.44 -2.45 5.15
N GLN A 48 6.71 -3.10 6.07
CA GLN A 48 5.93 -4.35 5.99
C GLN A 48 6.48 -5.48 5.10
N PRO A 49 6.50 -6.74 5.60
CA PRO A 49 6.95 -7.87 4.79
C PRO A 49 6.21 -7.88 3.44
N ALA A 50 6.90 -8.34 2.39
CA ALA A 50 6.28 -8.63 1.09
C ALA A 50 4.92 -9.32 1.29
N PRO A 51 3.90 -9.08 0.43
CA PRO A 51 2.64 -9.79 0.59
C PRO A 51 3.00 -11.27 0.66
N PRO A 52 2.56 -12.00 1.69
CA PRO A 52 3.03 -13.35 1.88
C PRO A 52 2.75 -14.13 0.60
N SER A 53 3.80 -14.72 0.03
CA SER A 53 3.69 -15.50 -1.21
C SER A 53 3.04 -16.86 -0.94
N THR A 54 2.64 -17.12 0.30
CA THR A 54 2.05 -18.36 0.77
C THR A 54 0.83 -18.04 1.62
N LEU A 55 -0.28 -18.73 1.36
CA LEU A 55 -1.51 -18.67 2.15
C LEU A 55 -1.95 -20.10 2.46
N THR A 56 -2.58 -20.32 3.60
CA THR A 56 -3.23 -21.59 3.95
C THR A 56 -4.74 -21.43 4.01
N ILE A 57 -5.46 -22.25 3.23
CA ILE A 57 -6.92 -22.33 3.26
C ILE A 57 -7.39 -23.63 3.91
N SER A 58 -8.27 -23.55 4.90
CA SER A 58 -8.97 -24.72 5.46
C SER A 58 -10.25 -24.96 4.66
N ALA A 59 -10.34 -26.13 4.02
CA ALA A 59 -11.35 -26.39 2.99
C ALA A 59 -12.46 -27.35 3.47
N GLY A 60 -12.36 -28.63 3.13
CA GLY A 60 -13.30 -29.68 3.51
C GLY A 60 -12.62 -31.04 3.33
N PRO A 61 -13.36 -32.16 3.45
CA PRO A 61 -12.81 -33.48 3.23
C PRO A 61 -12.22 -33.57 1.81
N GLU A 62 -11.21 -34.41 1.60
CA GLU A 62 -10.66 -34.58 0.26
C GLU A 62 -11.74 -35.02 -0.74
N GLY A 63 -11.79 -34.37 -1.90
CA GLY A 63 -12.81 -34.59 -2.92
C GLY A 63 -14.15 -33.86 -2.70
N SER A 64 -14.36 -33.22 -1.56
CA SER A 64 -15.53 -32.37 -1.29
C SER A 64 -15.62 -31.16 -2.22
N THR A 65 -16.79 -30.50 -2.28
CA THR A 65 -16.98 -29.27 -3.06
C THR A 65 -16.03 -28.16 -2.60
N PHE A 66 -15.83 -28.01 -1.28
CA PHE A 66 -14.89 -27.02 -0.73
C PHE A 66 -13.44 -27.37 -1.05
N TRP A 67 -13.05 -28.65 -0.96
CA TRP A 67 -11.73 -29.11 -1.37
C TRP A 67 -11.47 -28.80 -2.84
N ASN A 68 -12.39 -29.18 -3.73
CA ASN A 68 -12.27 -28.96 -5.16
C ASN A 68 -12.25 -27.46 -5.52
N ALA A 69 -13.02 -26.63 -4.81
CA ALA A 69 -12.96 -25.19 -4.95
C ALA A 69 -11.60 -24.62 -4.51
N ALA A 70 -11.09 -25.02 -3.35
CA ALA A 70 -9.77 -24.60 -2.86
C ALA A 70 -8.63 -25.02 -3.81
N GLN A 71 -8.71 -26.21 -4.41
CA GLN A 71 -7.73 -26.66 -5.40
C GLN A 71 -7.75 -25.79 -6.66
N LYS A 72 -8.94 -25.37 -7.13
CA LYS A 72 -9.03 -24.37 -8.22
C LYS A 72 -8.46 -23.02 -7.81
N TYR A 73 -8.70 -22.58 -6.56
CA TYR A 73 -8.12 -21.33 -6.04
C TYR A 73 -6.60 -21.42 -6.08
N LYS A 74 -6.02 -22.57 -5.71
CA LYS A 74 -4.58 -22.81 -5.74
C LYS A 74 -4.00 -22.63 -7.14
N GLU A 75 -4.65 -23.18 -8.16
CA GLU A 75 -4.25 -23.00 -9.56
C GLU A 75 -4.36 -21.54 -10.03
N ILE A 76 -5.43 -20.84 -9.64
CA ILE A 76 -5.67 -19.44 -10.02
C ILE A 76 -4.65 -18.51 -9.34
N LEU A 77 -4.42 -18.67 -8.04
CA LEU A 77 -3.47 -17.87 -7.26
C LEU A 77 -2.02 -18.09 -7.72
N ALA A 78 -1.68 -19.30 -8.17
CA ALA A 78 -0.35 -19.61 -8.71
C ALA A 78 0.00 -18.75 -9.96
N ARG A 79 -0.99 -18.29 -10.73
CA ARG A 79 -0.80 -17.35 -11.85
C ARG A 79 -0.16 -16.03 -11.40
N ASN A 80 -0.36 -15.65 -10.14
CA ASN A 80 0.20 -14.46 -9.50
C ASN A 80 1.40 -14.78 -8.58
N ARG A 81 2.00 -15.98 -8.71
CA ARG A 81 3.12 -16.47 -7.86
C ARG A 81 2.76 -16.55 -6.36
N ILE A 82 1.48 -16.80 -6.06
CA ILE A 82 1.02 -17.08 -4.70
C ILE A 82 0.79 -18.58 -4.56
N THR A 83 1.43 -19.19 -3.57
CA THR A 83 1.26 -20.59 -3.20
C THR A 83 0.10 -20.72 -2.21
N LEU A 84 -0.95 -21.44 -2.60
CA LEU A 84 -2.04 -21.78 -1.69
C LEU A 84 -1.87 -23.20 -1.14
N ASN A 85 -1.69 -23.33 0.16
CA ASN A 85 -1.72 -24.59 0.88
C ASN A 85 -3.18 -24.94 1.20
N VAL A 86 -3.68 -26.02 0.63
CA VAL A 86 -5.05 -26.50 0.89
C VAL A 86 -4.99 -27.53 2.01
N LEU A 87 -5.63 -27.22 3.13
CA LEU A 87 -5.68 -28.08 4.31
C LEU A 87 -7.04 -28.80 4.35
N PRO A 88 -7.07 -30.14 4.33
CA PRO A 88 -8.32 -30.87 4.45
C PRO A 88 -8.93 -30.67 5.84
N SER A 89 -10.26 -30.72 5.92
CA SER A 89 -10.99 -30.56 7.17
C SER A 89 -12.24 -31.44 7.21
N GLU A 90 -12.84 -31.58 8.38
CA GLU A 90 -14.13 -32.25 8.57
C GLU A 90 -15.32 -31.37 8.13
N GLY A 91 -15.07 -30.09 7.84
CA GLY A 91 -16.08 -29.14 7.39
C GLY A 91 -16.01 -27.79 8.11
N SER A 92 -17.09 -27.01 8.00
CA SER A 92 -17.16 -25.62 8.42
C SER A 92 -16.86 -25.38 9.90
N LEU A 93 -17.29 -26.28 10.81
CA LEU A 93 -17.00 -26.13 12.24
C LEU A 93 -15.50 -26.22 12.54
N GLN A 94 -14.80 -27.17 11.90
CA GLN A 94 -13.34 -27.29 12.06
C GLN A 94 -12.61 -26.12 11.39
N ASN A 95 -13.09 -25.64 10.24
CA ASN A 95 -12.55 -24.46 9.58
C ASN A 95 -12.64 -23.22 10.48
N LEU A 96 -13.81 -22.99 11.09
CA LEU A 96 -14.02 -21.88 12.00
C LEU A 96 -13.13 -21.98 13.25
N LYS A 97 -13.00 -23.17 13.84
CA LYS A 97 -12.09 -23.39 14.98
C LYS A 97 -10.63 -23.08 14.63
N ARG A 98 -10.17 -23.51 13.45
CA ARG A 98 -8.82 -23.19 12.96
C ARG A 98 -8.66 -21.69 12.73
N LEU A 99 -9.59 -21.05 12.04
CA LEU A 99 -9.58 -19.59 11.83
C LEU A 99 -9.61 -18.80 13.15
N SER A 100 -10.29 -19.31 14.16
CA SER A 100 -10.36 -18.65 15.47
C SER A 100 -9.09 -18.85 16.31
N ASP A 101 -8.28 -19.88 16.05
CA ASP A 101 -7.04 -20.16 16.78
C ASP A 101 -5.83 -19.48 16.10
N PRO A 102 -5.22 -18.43 16.68
CA PRO A 102 -4.08 -17.74 16.08
C PRO A 102 -2.87 -18.65 15.80
N LYS A 103 -2.78 -19.82 16.45
CA LYS A 103 -1.67 -20.77 16.29
C LYS A 103 -1.87 -21.77 15.16
N SER A 104 -3.04 -21.79 14.52
CA SER A 104 -3.36 -22.81 13.52
C SER A 104 -2.65 -22.62 12.18
N ASN A 105 -2.04 -21.45 11.94
CA ASN A 105 -1.46 -21.05 10.65
C ASN A 105 -2.43 -21.18 9.45
N VAL A 106 -3.73 -20.96 9.69
CA VAL A 106 -4.78 -20.91 8.66
C VAL A 106 -5.21 -19.46 8.51
N ASP A 107 -5.16 -18.97 7.27
CA ASP A 107 -5.44 -17.57 6.94
C ASP A 107 -6.89 -17.37 6.48
N VAL A 108 -7.42 -18.37 5.76
CA VAL A 108 -8.74 -18.33 5.10
C VAL A 108 -9.44 -19.68 5.21
N GLY A 109 -10.76 -19.72 5.16
CA GLY A 109 -11.51 -20.97 5.11
C GLY A 109 -12.94 -20.79 4.62
N PHE A 110 -13.54 -21.90 4.19
CA PHE A 110 -14.96 -21.94 3.84
C PHE A 110 -15.79 -22.19 5.09
N VAL A 111 -16.67 -21.25 5.45
CA VAL A 111 -17.52 -21.36 6.65
C VAL A 111 -18.96 -21.20 6.20
N GLN A 112 -19.79 -22.19 6.53
CA GLN A 112 -21.24 -22.09 6.33
C GLN A 112 -21.83 -21.25 7.46
N ASP A 113 -22.76 -20.37 7.11
CA ASP A 113 -23.48 -19.57 8.09
C ASP A 113 -24.35 -20.45 9.01
N GLY A 114 -24.57 -19.97 10.23
CA GLY A 114 -25.36 -20.65 11.25
C GLY A 114 -24.66 -21.81 11.94
N VAL A 115 -23.39 -22.11 11.63
CA VAL A 115 -22.61 -23.16 12.30
C VAL A 115 -22.20 -22.77 13.72
N ALA A 116 -22.08 -21.47 14.01
CA ALA A 116 -21.79 -20.97 15.36
C ALA A 116 -22.47 -19.62 15.63
N PRO A 117 -23.81 -19.62 15.77
CA PRO A 117 -24.58 -18.39 15.93
C PRO A 117 -24.18 -17.67 17.22
N GLY A 118 -23.71 -16.43 17.08
CA GLY A 118 -23.29 -15.57 18.20
C GLY A 118 -21.80 -15.67 18.58
N SER A 119 -21.00 -16.49 17.90
CA SER A 119 -19.54 -16.49 18.05
C SER A 119 -18.84 -15.76 16.89
N ALA A 120 -19.34 -14.56 16.53
CA ALA A 120 -18.57 -13.64 15.70
C ALA A 120 -17.20 -13.49 16.36
N SER A 121 -16.22 -14.17 15.77
CA SER A 121 -14.94 -14.37 16.43
C SER A 121 -14.16 -13.09 16.18
N ASP A 122 -13.82 -12.36 17.25
CA ASP A 122 -12.99 -11.17 17.14
C ASP A 122 -11.77 -11.47 16.25
N GLY A 123 -11.57 -10.63 15.23
CA GLY A 123 -10.48 -10.78 14.26
C GLY A 123 -10.78 -11.67 13.04
N LEU A 124 -12.03 -12.03 12.79
CA LEU A 124 -12.47 -12.65 11.53
C LEU A 124 -13.35 -11.71 10.69
N MET A 125 -13.20 -11.81 9.38
CA MET A 125 -13.94 -11.03 8.40
C MET A 125 -14.33 -11.88 7.19
N SER A 126 -15.44 -11.53 6.56
CA SER A 126 -15.90 -12.16 5.32
C SER A 126 -15.27 -11.49 4.11
N LEU A 127 -14.85 -12.29 3.13
CA LEU A 127 -14.52 -11.84 1.78
C LEU A 127 -15.73 -11.90 0.83
N GLY A 128 -16.88 -12.39 1.33
CA GLY A 128 -18.13 -12.56 0.62
C GLY A 128 -18.63 -14.00 0.60
N SER A 129 -19.94 -14.16 0.45
CA SER A 129 -20.57 -15.45 0.20
C SER A 129 -20.20 -15.97 -1.17
N VAL A 130 -20.00 -17.29 -1.28
CA VAL A 130 -19.53 -17.97 -2.50
C VAL A 130 -20.53 -18.99 -3.07
N ALA A 131 -21.50 -19.45 -2.27
CA ALA A 131 -22.52 -20.40 -2.72
C ALA A 131 -23.69 -20.50 -1.73
N TYR A 132 -24.85 -20.91 -2.23
CA TYR A 132 -25.92 -21.46 -1.40
C TYR A 132 -25.67 -22.94 -1.08
N VAL A 133 -26.12 -23.37 0.10
CA VAL A 133 -26.11 -24.78 0.52
C VAL A 133 -27.52 -25.19 0.95
N PRO A 134 -28.46 -25.39 0.00
CA PRO A 134 -29.83 -25.73 0.34
C PRO A 134 -29.93 -27.06 1.08
N LEU A 135 -30.82 -27.09 2.05
CA LEU A 135 -31.18 -28.30 2.76
C LEU A 135 -32.30 -29.03 2.01
N ALA A 136 -31.95 -30.16 1.40
CA ALA A 136 -32.89 -31.12 0.87
C ALA A 136 -33.29 -32.13 1.94
N ILE A 137 -34.59 -32.36 2.10
CA ILE A 137 -35.08 -33.41 2.98
C ILE A 137 -35.92 -34.36 2.14
N PHE A 138 -35.47 -35.62 2.06
CA PHE A 138 -36.29 -36.68 1.50
C PHE A 138 -36.83 -37.56 2.60
N TYR A 139 -38.04 -38.05 2.43
CA TYR A 139 -38.69 -38.92 3.41
C TYR A 139 -39.57 -39.96 2.73
N HIS A 140 -39.86 -41.02 3.48
CA HIS A 140 -40.73 -42.09 3.03
C HIS A 140 -42.16 -41.89 3.56
N GLY A 141 -43.17 -42.14 2.73
CA GLY A 141 -44.57 -42.17 3.15
C GLY A 141 -45.42 -40.96 2.69
N PRO A 142 -46.53 -40.66 3.40
CA PRO A 142 -47.48 -39.63 2.99
C PRO A 142 -46.90 -38.22 3.14
N THR A 143 -47.43 -37.26 2.40
CA THR A 143 -46.94 -35.88 2.39
C THR A 143 -46.87 -35.27 3.79
N VAL A 144 -45.67 -34.84 4.18
CA VAL A 144 -45.40 -34.12 5.42
C VAL A 144 -45.32 -32.62 5.15
N THR A 145 -45.99 -31.81 5.99
CA THR A 145 -46.07 -30.35 5.79
C THR A 145 -45.25 -29.54 6.80
N ARG A 146 -44.92 -30.15 7.95
CA ARG A 146 -44.16 -29.53 9.04
C ARG A 146 -43.08 -30.47 9.55
N LEU A 147 -41.89 -29.94 9.83
CA LEU A 147 -40.78 -30.72 10.41
C LEU A 147 -41.13 -31.39 11.74
N SER A 148 -42.04 -30.82 12.53
CA SER A 148 -42.51 -31.42 13.79
C SER A 148 -43.18 -32.80 13.61
N GLU A 149 -43.67 -33.11 12.41
CA GLU A 149 -44.31 -34.39 12.10
C GLU A 149 -43.30 -35.55 12.04
N PHE A 150 -41.99 -35.27 11.91
CA PHE A 150 -40.92 -36.28 12.04
C PHE A 150 -40.64 -36.71 13.49
N LYS A 151 -41.53 -36.37 14.42
CA LYS A 151 -41.37 -36.74 15.83
C LYS A 151 -41.57 -38.24 16.01
N GLY A 152 -40.58 -38.92 16.61
CA GLY A 152 -40.57 -40.37 16.80
C GLY A 152 -39.93 -41.16 15.67
N GLU A 153 -39.60 -40.51 14.55
CA GLU A 153 -39.02 -41.13 13.37
C GLU A 153 -37.49 -41.36 13.48
N ARG A 154 -36.91 -42.07 12.52
CA ARG A 154 -35.46 -42.24 12.36
C ARG A 154 -34.95 -41.29 11.28
N LEU A 155 -34.15 -40.30 11.66
CA LEU A 155 -33.68 -39.25 10.77
C LEU A 155 -32.18 -39.37 10.55
N ALA A 156 -31.75 -39.51 9.29
CA ALA A 156 -30.36 -39.30 8.90
C ALA A 156 -30.11 -37.78 8.83
N VAL A 157 -29.31 -37.26 9.77
CA VAL A 157 -29.12 -35.81 9.94
C VAL A 157 -27.74 -35.33 9.53
N GLY A 158 -26.96 -36.11 8.78
CA GLY A 158 -25.60 -35.76 8.38
C GLY A 158 -24.53 -36.18 9.39
N ALA A 159 -23.30 -36.26 8.89
CA ALA A 159 -22.11 -36.65 9.64
C ALA A 159 -21.80 -35.66 10.77
N GLU A 160 -21.13 -36.15 11.82
CA GLU A 160 -20.70 -35.31 12.94
C GLU A 160 -19.76 -34.19 12.46
N GLY A 161 -19.92 -32.98 13.01
CA GLY A 161 -19.14 -31.79 12.63
C GLY A 161 -19.50 -31.14 11.29
N SER A 162 -20.41 -31.73 10.50
CA SER A 162 -20.85 -31.18 9.21
C SER A 162 -21.85 -30.03 9.35
N GLY A 163 -21.79 -29.07 8.41
CA GLY A 163 -22.75 -27.96 8.35
C GLY A 163 -24.20 -28.40 8.13
N THR A 164 -24.41 -29.51 7.42
CA THR A 164 -25.72 -30.16 7.26
C THR A 164 -26.31 -30.59 8.60
N ARG A 165 -25.49 -31.17 9.48
CA ARG A 165 -25.93 -31.64 10.80
C ARG A 165 -26.29 -30.50 11.71
N GLU A 166 -25.45 -29.48 11.79
CA GLU A 166 -25.75 -28.31 12.61
C GLU A 166 -27.05 -27.62 12.17
N LEU A 167 -27.25 -27.47 10.86
CA LEU A 167 -28.49 -26.92 10.30
C LEU A 167 -29.70 -27.81 10.62
N ALA A 168 -29.61 -29.13 10.37
CA ALA A 168 -30.70 -30.06 10.63
C ALA A 168 -31.10 -30.05 12.12
N LEU A 169 -30.13 -30.07 13.03
CA LEU A 169 -30.36 -30.02 14.48
C LEU A 169 -31.00 -28.69 14.91
N ALA A 170 -30.55 -27.56 14.36
CA ALA A 170 -31.14 -26.25 14.67
C ALA A 170 -32.62 -26.17 14.26
N LEU A 171 -32.94 -26.62 13.04
CA LEU A 171 -34.31 -26.62 12.52
C LEU A 171 -35.20 -27.62 13.28
N LEU A 172 -34.72 -28.84 13.54
CA LEU A 172 -35.45 -29.84 14.32
C LEU A 172 -35.73 -29.36 15.75
N LYS A 173 -34.74 -28.71 16.40
CA LYS A 173 -34.90 -28.14 17.74
C LYS A 173 -35.99 -27.07 17.78
N ALA A 174 -36.07 -26.21 16.77
CA ALA A 174 -37.14 -25.21 16.67
C ALA A 174 -38.55 -25.82 16.54
N ASN A 175 -38.63 -27.10 16.15
CA ASN A 175 -39.85 -27.90 16.05
C ASN A 175 -40.04 -28.88 17.23
N GLY A 176 -39.23 -28.74 18.30
CA GLY A 176 -39.35 -29.58 19.49
C GLY A 176 -38.73 -30.98 19.38
N ILE A 177 -37.93 -31.24 18.34
CA ILE A 177 -37.18 -32.48 18.16
C ILE A 177 -35.72 -32.22 18.60
N VAL A 178 -35.28 -32.92 19.65
CA VAL A 178 -33.93 -32.74 20.24
C VAL A 178 -33.20 -34.08 20.38
N PRO A 179 -31.85 -34.07 20.38
CA PRO A 179 -31.07 -35.26 20.70
C PRO A 179 -31.46 -35.87 22.06
N GLY A 180 -31.50 -37.20 22.14
CA GLY A 180 -31.92 -37.93 23.34
C GLY A 180 -33.45 -38.03 23.55
N GLY A 181 -34.26 -37.45 22.65
CA GLY A 181 -35.71 -37.59 22.65
C GLY A 181 -36.22 -38.87 21.98
N ALA A 182 -37.52 -38.89 21.65
CA ALA A 182 -38.18 -40.03 21.00
C ALA A 182 -37.71 -40.27 19.55
N THR A 183 -37.30 -39.20 18.84
CA THR A 183 -36.77 -39.28 17.47
C THR A 183 -35.31 -39.75 17.49
N LYS A 184 -34.97 -40.74 16.66
CA LYS A 184 -33.60 -41.24 16.51
C LYS A 184 -32.85 -40.40 15.48
N LEU A 185 -31.80 -39.69 15.90
CA LEU A 185 -30.98 -38.85 15.04
C LEU A 185 -29.67 -39.57 14.71
N LEU A 186 -29.52 -40.00 13.45
CA LEU A 186 -28.43 -40.85 13.00
C LEU A 186 -27.38 -40.05 12.22
N PRO A 187 -26.07 -40.27 12.44
CA PRO A 187 -24.99 -39.55 11.78
C PRO A 187 -24.69 -40.10 10.38
N LEU A 188 -25.72 -40.29 9.56
CA LEU A 188 -25.59 -40.77 8.17
C LEU A 188 -25.63 -39.58 7.21
N SER A 189 -24.82 -39.62 6.14
CA SER A 189 -24.76 -38.56 5.11
C SER A 189 -24.61 -39.15 3.70
N GLY A 190 -24.87 -38.34 2.67
CA GLY A 190 -24.58 -38.68 1.28
C GLY A 190 -25.26 -39.98 0.83
N ASP A 191 -24.49 -40.82 0.15
CA ASP A 191 -24.99 -42.10 -0.38
C ASP A 191 -25.45 -43.05 0.73
N ASP A 192 -24.79 -43.08 1.89
CA ASP A 192 -25.20 -43.93 3.02
C ASP A 192 -26.58 -43.51 3.55
N ALA A 193 -26.85 -42.20 3.64
CA ALA A 193 -28.16 -41.69 4.03
C ALA A 193 -29.22 -41.97 2.96
N ALA A 194 -28.89 -41.81 1.68
CA ALA A 194 -29.78 -42.10 0.57
C ALA A 194 -30.14 -43.60 0.51
N ASP A 195 -29.17 -44.49 0.64
CA ASP A 195 -29.40 -45.94 0.62
C ASP A 195 -30.12 -46.41 1.89
N ALA A 196 -29.84 -45.81 3.04
CA ALA A 196 -30.61 -46.06 4.26
C ALA A 196 -32.08 -45.63 4.11
N LEU A 197 -32.36 -44.53 3.41
CA LEU A 197 -33.72 -44.08 3.14
C LEU A 197 -34.43 -45.02 2.16
N VAL A 198 -33.78 -45.37 1.04
CA VAL A 198 -34.31 -46.29 0.03
C VAL A 198 -34.60 -47.68 0.62
N SER A 199 -33.76 -48.14 1.56
CA SER A 199 -33.94 -49.44 2.23
C SER A 199 -34.86 -49.39 3.47
N GLY A 200 -35.44 -48.24 3.81
CA GLY A 200 -36.33 -48.09 4.96
C GLY A 200 -35.64 -48.23 6.33
N LYS A 201 -34.31 -48.10 6.38
CA LYS A 201 -33.53 -48.05 7.63
C LYS A 201 -33.68 -46.71 8.34
N VAL A 202 -33.93 -45.64 7.58
CA VAL A 202 -34.34 -44.33 8.08
C VAL A 202 -35.62 -43.89 7.39
N ASP A 203 -36.37 -43.01 8.06
CA ASP A 203 -37.67 -42.50 7.61
C ASP A 203 -37.52 -41.16 6.88
N ALA A 204 -36.48 -40.39 7.21
CA ALA A 204 -36.06 -39.21 6.45
C ALA A 204 -34.54 -39.03 6.41
N ALA A 205 -34.06 -38.39 5.34
CA ALA A 205 -32.66 -38.03 5.15
C ALA A 205 -32.51 -36.54 4.84
N PHE A 206 -31.69 -35.86 5.64
CA PHE A 206 -31.31 -34.47 5.51
C PHE A 206 -29.99 -34.38 4.75
N LEU A 207 -30.04 -33.81 3.56
CA LEU A 207 -28.94 -33.75 2.60
C LEU A 207 -28.67 -32.28 2.24
N ALA A 208 -27.40 -31.87 2.26
CA ALA A 208 -26.96 -30.57 1.78
C ALA A 208 -25.53 -30.64 1.23
N GLY A 209 -25.14 -29.67 0.42
CA GLY A 209 -23.80 -29.58 -0.16
C GLY A 209 -23.41 -30.87 -0.89
N ASP A 210 -22.29 -31.48 -0.51
CA ASP A 210 -21.78 -32.71 -1.12
C ASP A 210 -22.69 -33.94 -0.98
N SER A 211 -23.60 -33.93 -0.01
CA SER A 211 -24.58 -35.01 0.15
C SER A 211 -25.84 -34.84 -0.71
N ALA A 212 -26.04 -33.66 -1.32
CA ALA A 212 -27.21 -33.31 -2.13
C ALA A 212 -26.85 -33.11 -3.61
N GLN A 213 -25.89 -33.89 -4.13
CA GLN A 213 -25.47 -33.79 -5.53
C GLN A 213 -26.65 -34.12 -6.47
N PRO A 214 -26.78 -33.45 -7.64
CA PRO A 214 -27.93 -33.64 -8.55
C PRO A 214 -28.22 -35.09 -8.93
N ALA A 215 -27.20 -35.94 -9.04
CA ALA A 215 -27.36 -37.37 -9.31
C ALA A 215 -28.07 -38.12 -8.16
N VAL A 216 -27.67 -37.86 -6.91
CA VAL A 216 -28.29 -38.43 -5.69
C VAL A 216 -29.72 -37.93 -5.56
N MET A 217 -29.91 -36.61 -5.69
CA MET A 217 -31.22 -35.96 -5.67
C MET A 217 -32.18 -36.56 -6.71
N GLY A 218 -31.71 -36.71 -7.95
CA GLY A 218 -32.49 -37.30 -9.04
C GLY A 218 -32.79 -38.80 -8.84
N LYS A 219 -31.89 -39.56 -8.19
CA LYS A 219 -32.15 -40.96 -7.79
C LYS A 219 -33.28 -41.02 -6.76
N LEU A 220 -33.19 -40.22 -5.71
CA LEU A 220 -34.20 -40.18 -4.63
C LEU A 220 -35.56 -39.71 -5.15
N TYR A 221 -35.60 -38.67 -5.99
CA TYR A 221 -36.84 -38.15 -6.58
C TYR A 221 -37.56 -39.18 -7.47
N ARG A 222 -36.83 -40.12 -8.08
CA ARG A 222 -37.39 -41.22 -8.89
C ARG A 222 -37.72 -42.46 -8.08
N THR A 223 -37.38 -42.50 -6.79
CA THR A 223 -37.61 -43.67 -5.95
C THR A 223 -39.10 -43.70 -5.54
N PRO A 224 -39.82 -44.81 -5.78
CA PRO A 224 -41.22 -44.92 -5.37
C PRO A 224 -41.37 -44.70 -3.85
N ASN A 225 -42.45 -44.03 -3.46
CA ASN A 225 -42.79 -43.73 -2.06
C ASN A 225 -41.76 -42.86 -1.30
N VAL A 226 -40.80 -42.26 -2.00
CA VAL A 226 -39.92 -41.21 -1.47
C VAL A 226 -40.42 -39.86 -1.97
N GLN A 227 -40.59 -38.93 -1.03
CA GLN A 227 -41.06 -37.57 -1.28
C GLN A 227 -39.96 -36.57 -0.96
N PHE A 228 -40.01 -35.41 -1.62
CA PHE A 228 -39.19 -34.25 -1.26
C PHE A 228 -40.02 -33.35 -0.34
N TYR A 229 -39.45 -32.92 0.79
CA TYR A 229 -40.09 -32.00 1.73
C TYR A 229 -40.08 -30.57 1.19
N ASP A 230 -41.27 -30.02 0.97
CA ASP A 230 -41.47 -28.62 0.60
C ASP A 230 -41.53 -27.76 1.87
N PHE A 231 -40.62 -26.78 1.99
CA PHE A 231 -40.60 -25.85 3.11
C PHE A 231 -41.72 -24.81 2.97
N SER A 232 -42.97 -25.22 3.19
CA SER A 232 -44.14 -24.32 3.20
C SER A 232 -44.03 -23.16 4.20
N GLN A 233 -43.18 -23.29 5.22
CA GLN A 233 -42.89 -22.28 6.24
C GLN A 233 -41.53 -21.59 6.03
N ALA A 234 -40.95 -21.61 4.82
CA ALA A 234 -39.62 -21.06 4.54
C ALA A 234 -39.46 -19.61 5.03
N ASP A 235 -40.38 -18.69 4.71
CA ASP A 235 -40.35 -17.30 5.19
C ASP A 235 -40.33 -17.18 6.73
N ALA A 236 -41.00 -18.10 7.45
CA ALA A 236 -40.94 -18.10 8.92
C ALA A 236 -39.56 -18.55 9.43
N TYR A 237 -38.92 -19.50 8.74
CA TYR A 237 -37.56 -19.92 9.07
C TYR A 237 -36.55 -18.81 8.80
N THR A 238 -36.61 -18.12 7.67
CA THR A 238 -35.66 -17.04 7.33
C THR A 238 -35.75 -15.87 8.31
N ARG A 239 -36.94 -15.55 8.81
CA ARG A 239 -37.12 -14.52 9.87
C ARG A 239 -36.57 -14.94 11.23
N ARG A 240 -36.61 -16.24 11.54
CA ARG A 240 -36.11 -16.79 12.82
C ARG A 240 -34.62 -17.08 12.80
N PHE A 241 -34.10 -17.43 11.64
CA PHE A 241 -32.70 -17.77 11.38
C PHE A 241 -32.19 -16.83 10.28
N PRO A 242 -31.67 -15.65 10.64
CA PRO A 242 -31.31 -14.61 9.67
C PRO A 242 -30.25 -15.01 8.64
N TYR A 243 -29.50 -16.07 8.93
CA TYR A 243 -28.52 -16.67 8.01
C TYR A 243 -29.16 -17.57 6.94
N LEU A 244 -30.47 -17.80 6.98
CA LEU A 244 -31.18 -18.61 5.98
C LEU A 244 -31.83 -17.72 4.93
N THR A 245 -31.67 -18.14 3.67
CA THR A 245 -32.40 -17.62 2.53
C THR A 245 -33.40 -18.66 2.04
N GLU A 246 -34.56 -18.21 1.58
CA GLU A 246 -35.52 -19.04 0.88
C GLU A 246 -35.11 -19.21 -0.58
N LEU A 247 -35.02 -20.45 -1.04
CA LEU A 247 -34.76 -20.80 -2.43
C LEU A 247 -35.94 -21.57 -3.00
N MET A 248 -36.23 -21.33 -4.27
CA MET A 248 -37.24 -22.07 -5.02
C MET A 248 -36.57 -22.92 -6.09
N MET A 249 -36.73 -24.23 -6.00
CA MET A 249 -36.36 -25.12 -7.09
C MET A 249 -37.44 -25.07 -8.18
N PRO A 250 -37.11 -24.68 -9.42
CA PRO A 250 -38.10 -24.60 -10.49
C PRO A 250 -38.53 -25.99 -10.96
N MET A 251 -39.71 -26.03 -11.59
CA MET A 251 -40.18 -27.24 -12.26
C MET A 251 -39.19 -27.71 -13.33
N GLY A 252 -39.01 -29.02 -13.47
CA GLY A 252 -38.11 -29.60 -14.47
C GLY A 252 -36.62 -29.45 -14.18
N ALA A 253 -36.22 -28.98 -12.98
CA ALA A 253 -34.83 -28.79 -12.57
C ALA A 253 -33.94 -30.05 -12.70
N PHE A 254 -34.49 -31.25 -12.53
CA PHE A 254 -33.77 -32.52 -12.67
C PHE A 254 -33.95 -33.16 -14.05
N ASP A 255 -35.14 -33.04 -14.64
CA ASP A 255 -35.46 -33.59 -15.96
C ASP A 255 -36.56 -32.73 -16.60
N LEU A 256 -36.19 -31.91 -17.60
CA LEU A 256 -37.12 -31.05 -18.33
C LEU A 256 -38.13 -31.86 -19.15
N GLY A 257 -37.73 -33.01 -19.70
CA GLY A 257 -38.59 -33.83 -20.55
C GLY A 257 -39.70 -34.53 -19.76
N LYS A 258 -39.39 -34.92 -18.52
CA LYS A 258 -40.35 -35.51 -17.58
C LYS A 258 -40.99 -34.50 -16.62
N ASN A 259 -40.57 -33.23 -16.71
CA ASN A 259 -40.94 -32.16 -15.78
C ASN A 259 -40.75 -32.58 -14.31
N LEU A 260 -39.53 -32.95 -13.93
CA LEU A 260 -39.15 -33.32 -12.55
C LEU A 260 -38.27 -32.22 -11.94
N PRO A 261 -38.63 -31.60 -10.80
CA PRO A 261 -39.91 -31.77 -10.09
C PRO A 261 -41.08 -31.21 -10.89
N SER A 262 -42.29 -31.73 -10.63
CA SER A 262 -43.52 -31.36 -11.36
C SER A 262 -44.19 -30.09 -10.86
N ALA A 263 -43.77 -29.62 -9.68
CA ALA A 263 -44.16 -28.36 -9.07
C ALA A 263 -42.90 -27.68 -8.52
N PRO A 264 -42.90 -26.34 -8.34
CA PRO A 264 -41.84 -25.66 -7.61
C PRO A 264 -41.73 -26.18 -6.18
N ILE A 265 -40.52 -26.26 -5.66
CA ILE A 265 -40.25 -26.73 -4.28
C ILE A 265 -39.50 -25.64 -3.52
N HIS A 266 -40.00 -25.26 -2.35
CA HIS A 266 -39.35 -24.30 -1.47
C HIS A 266 -38.33 -25.02 -0.59
N MET A 267 -37.17 -24.40 -0.45
CA MET A 267 -36.06 -24.87 0.35
C MET A 267 -35.55 -23.72 1.20
N VAL A 268 -34.92 -24.06 2.33
CA VAL A 268 -34.11 -23.11 3.10
C VAL A 268 -32.64 -23.42 2.87
N ALA A 269 -31.84 -22.39 2.71
CA ALA A 269 -30.41 -22.51 2.42
C ALA A 269 -29.61 -21.48 3.24
N PRO A 270 -28.64 -21.91 4.06
CA PRO A 270 -27.56 -21.01 4.45
C PRO A 270 -26.67 -20.68 3.25
N THR A 271 -25.84 -19.66 3.40
CA THR A 271 -24.73 -19.40 2.48
C THR A 271 -23.43 -19.94 3.05
N VAL A 272 -22.44 -20.08 2.17
CA VAL A 272 -21.05 -20.32 2.56
C VAL A 272 -20.28 -19.06 2.29
N GLU A 273 -19.60 -18.57 3.31
CA GLU A 273 -18.71 -17.43 3.25
C GLU A 273 -17.25 -17.86 3.11
N LEU A 274 -16.49 -17.06 2.35
CA LEU A 274 -15.03 -17.14 2.36
C LEU A 274 -14.51 -16.26 3.50
N VAL A 275 -14.25 -16.88 4.65
CA VAL A 275 -13.85 -16.17 5.87
C VAL A 275 -12.33 -16.09 5.96
N ALA A 276 -11.82 -14.92 6.27
CA ALA A 276 -10.41 -14.62 6.47
C ALA A 276 -10.17 -14.00 7.85
N ARG A 277 -8.92 -14.02 8.31
CA ARG A 277 -8.49 -13.19 9.45
C ARG A 277 -8.40 -11.73 9.05
N ASP A 278 -8.67 -10.82 9.97
CA ASP A 278 -8.51 -9.36 9.80
C ASP A 278 -7.08 -8.94 9.43
N SER A 279 -6.09 -9.74 9.82
CA SER A 279 -4.68 -9.57 9.46
C SER A 279 -4.34 -9.94 8.01
N LEU A 280 -5.31 -10.39 7.21
CA LEU A 280 -5.08 -10.76 5.80
C LEU A 280 -4.65 -9.52 5.00
N HIS A 281 -3.56 -9.63 4.25
CA HIS A 281 -3.05 -8.53 3.44
C HIS A 281 -4.07 -8.17 2.32
N PRO A 282 -4.39 -6.87 2.10
CA PRO A 282 -5.39 -6.41 1.11
C PRO A 282 -5.23 -7.00 -0.30
N ALA A 283 -3.99 -7.03 -0.79
CA ALA A 283 -3.66 -7.61 -2.09
C ALA A 283 -4.06 -9.10 -2.23
N LEU A 284 -4.00 -9.90 -1.15
CA LEU A 284 -4.44 -11.29 -1.16
C LEU A 284 -5.97 -11.39 -1.14
N SER A 285 -6.65 -10.49 -0.45
CA SER A 285 -8.11 -10.36 -0.47
C SER A 285 -8.64 -10.18 -1.91
N ASP A 286 -8.10 -9.20 -2.66
CA ASP A 286 -8.49 -8.95 -4.06
C ASP A 286 -8.30 -10.19 -4.95
N LEU A 287 -7.21 -10.95 -4.74
CA LEU A 287 -6.91 -12.18 -5.50
C LEU A 287 -7.85 -13.33 -5.14
N LEU A 288 -8.20 -13.48 -3.86
CA LEU A 288 -9.13 -14.50 -3.40
C LEU A 288 -10.55 -14.24 -3.91
N ILE A 289 -11.00 -12.99 -3.91
CA ILE A 289 -12.30 -12.62 -4.47
C ILE A 289 -12.34 -12.85 -5.99
N GLU A 290 -11.23 -12.58 -6.69
CA GLU A 290 -11.13 -12.89 -8.12
C GLU A 290 -11.17 -14.40 -8.39
N ALA A 291 -10.46 -15.21 -7.61
CA ALA A 291 -10.54 -16.66 -7.69
C ALA A 291 -11.96 -17.15 -7.38
N ALA A 292 -12.61 -16.57 -6.39
CA ALA A 292 -13.98 -16.87 -6.05
C ALA A 292 -14.94 -16.56 -7.22
N ARG A 293 -14.75 -15.43 -7.92
CA ARG A 293 -15.55 -15.09 -9.11
C ARG A 293 -15.35 -16.08 -10.26
N GLU A 294 -14.12 -16.52 -10.51
CA GLU A 294 -13.84 -17.50 -11.57
C GLU A 294 -14.45 -18.89 -11.25
N VAL A 295 -14.42 -19.30 -9.99
CA VAL A 295 -14.89 -20.62 -9.56
C VAL A 295 -16.41 -20.67 -9.34
N HIS A 296 -16.99 -19.63 -8.72
CA HIS A 296 -18.38 -19.63 -8.27
C HIS A 296 -19.31 -18.77 -9.14
N GLY A 297 -18.80 -17.96 -10.08
CA GLY A 297 -19.61 -17.06 -10.89
C GLY A 297 -20.45 -17.71 -11.99
N LYS A 298 -20.37 -19.03 -12.18
CA LYS A 298 -21.16 -19.75 -13.18
C LYS A 298 -22.58 -20.04 -12.65
N ALA A 299 -23.55 -20.08 -13.56
CA ALA A 299 -24.90 -20.51 -13.23
C ALA A 299 -24.94 -22.02 -12.89
N ASN A 300 -25.85 -22.41 -12.01
CA ASN A 300 -26.23 -23.80 -11.76
C ASN A 300 -27.74 -23.87 -11.47
N ILE A 301 -28.25 -25.02 -11.02
CA ILE A 301 -29.69 -25.22 -10.73
C ILE A 301 -30.23 -24.24 -9.68
N LEU A 302 -29.37 -23.80 -8.75
CA LEU A 302 -29.72 -23.08 -7.54
C LEU A 302 -29.27 -21.61 -7.55
N GLN A 303 -28.42 -21.22 -8.49
CA GLN A 303 -27.85 -19.88 -8.57
C GLN A 303 -27.74 -19.38 -10.00
N ARG A 304 -27.89 -18.07 -10.20
CA ARG A 304 -27.73 -17.39 -11.48
C ARG A 304 -26.25 -17.12 -11.78
N ALA A 305 -25.95 -16.91 -13.07
CA ALA A 305 -24.62 -16.48 -13.47
C ALA A 305 -24.30 -15.10 -12.87
N GLY A 306 -23.11 -14.95 -12.30
CA GLY A 306 -22.65 -13.71 -11.66
C GLY A 306 -23.29 -13.43 -10.29
N GLU A 307 -24.09 -14.33 -9.74
CA GLU A 307 -24.69 -14.15 -8.41
C GLU A 307 -23.65 -14.26 -7.29
N PHE A 308 -22.63 -15.10 -7.46
CA PHE A 308 -21.53 -15.26 -6.51
C PHE A 308 -20.15 -14.99 -7.14
N PRO A 309 -19.16 -14.56 -6.34
CA PRO A 309 -19.28 -14.24 -4.92
C PRO A 309 -20.00 -12.90 -4.72
N ALA A 310 -20.64 -12.71 -3.57
CA ALA A 310 -21.45 -11.53 -3.26
C ALA A 310 -21.09 -10.95 -1.87
N PRO A 311 -21.24 -9.63 -1.65
CA PRO A 311 -21.03 -9.00 -0.35
C PRO A 311 -22.20 -9.24 0.61
N LEU A 312 -22.69 -10.48 0.68
CA LEU A 312 -23.66 -10.90 1.67
C LEU A 312 -22.88 -11.24 2.95
N ALA A 313 -23.26 -10.62 4.06
CA ALA A 313 -22.66 -10.82 5.37
C ALA A 313 -23.75 -11.25 6.33
N HIS A 314 -23.65 -12.46 6.88
CA HIS A 314 -24.56 -12.94 7.91
C HIS A 314 -23.86 -13.02 9.27
N ASP A 315 -22.89 -13.92 9.39
CA ASP A 315 -22.24 -14.21 10.68
C ASP A 315 -20.95 -13.40 10.89
N PHE A 316 -20.32 -12.93 9.81
CA PHE A 316 -19.05 -12.19 9.84
C PHE A 316 -19.18 -10.84 9.14
N PRO A 317 -18.54 -9.77 9.68
CA PRO A 317 -18.51 -8.48 8.99
C PRO A 317 -17.75 -8.61 7.66
N ILE A 318 -18.27 -7.98 6.60
CA ILE A 318 -17.54 -7.88 5.34
C ILE A 318 -16.24 -7.08 5.55
N SER A 319 -15.13 -7.53 4.98
CA SER A 319 -13.86 -6.79 5.06
C SER A 319 -13.94 -5.47 4.30
N ASP A 320 -13.22 -4.44 4.76
CA ASP A 320 -13.13 -3.15 4.05
C ASP A 320 -12.61 -3.33 2.62
N ASP A 321 -11.69 -4.28 2.42
CA ASP A 321 -11.16 -4.63 1.10
C ASP A 321 -12.18 -5.29 0.20
N ALA A 322 -12.98 -6.23 0.73
CA ALA A 322 -14.06 -6.84 -0.01
C ALA A 322 -15.14 -5.81 -0.36
N ALA A 323 -15.54 -4.97 0.60
CA ALA A 323 -16.49 -3.89 0.37
C ALA A 323 -16.02 -2.93 -0.73
N ARG A 324 -14.74 -2.55 -0.72
CA ARG A 324 -14.08 -1.78 -1.79
C ARG A 324 -14.15 -2.50 -3.12
N TYR A 325 -13.78 -3.79 -3.15
CA TYR A 325 -13.74 -4.60 -4.36
C TYR A 325 -15.13 -4.71 -5.00
N TYR A 326 -16.17 -4.98 -4.21
CA TYR A 326 -17.53 -5.11 -4.75
C TYR A 326 -18.11 -3.79 -5.25
N LYS A 327 -17.74 -2.64 -4.65
CA LYS A 327 -18.19 -1.32 -5.11
C LYS A 327 -17.45 -0.80 -6.35
N SER A 328 -16.13 -1.02 -6.42
CA SER A 328 -15.25 -0.32 -7.36
C SER A 328 -14.38 -1.23 -8.23
N GLY A 329 -14.39 -2.54 -7.96
CA GLY A 329 -13.48 -3.51 -8.56
C GLY A 329 -12.08 -3.45 -7.97
N LYS A 330 -11.09 -3.95 -8.73
CA LYS A 330 -9.67 -3.87 -8.34
C LYS A 330 -9.24 -2.40 -8.17
N SER A 331 -8.37 -2.13 -7.20
CA SER A 331 -7.78 -0.79 -7.06
C SER A 331 -7.08 -0.36 -8.36
N PHE A 332 -7.05 0.96 -8.63
CA PHE A 332 -6.51 1.53 -9.87
C PHE A 332 -5.12 0.99 -10.24
N LEU A 333 -4.25 0.83 -9.23
CA LEU A 333 -2.90 0.30 -9.41
C LEU A 333 -2.92 -1.18 -9.85
N TYR A 334 -3.77 -2.01 -9.25
CA TYR A 334 -3.91 -3.44 -9.60
C TYR A 334 -4.66 -3.68 -10.92
N ARG A 335 -5.30 -2.66 -11.50
CA ARG A 335 -5.92 -2.73 -12.83
C ARG A 335 -4.91 -2.56 -13.97
N ILE A 336 -3.88 -1.75 -13.76
CA ILE A 336 -2.93 -1.34 -14.81
C ILE A 336 -1.58 -2.05 -14.65
N LEU A 337 -1.17 -2.37 -13.42
CA LEU A 337 0.13 -2.93 -13.11
C LEU A 337 0.01 -4.42 -12.72
N PRO A 338 0.98 -5.28 -13.10
CA PRO A 338 1.09 -6.63 -12.55
C PRO A 338 1.12 -6.60 -11.02
N PHE A 339 0.57 -7.62 -10.36
CA PHE A 339 0.41 -7.68 -8.89
C PHE A 339 1.64 -7.21 -8.09
N TRP A 340 2.83 -7.69 -8.45
CA TRP A 340 4.08 -7.31 -7.78
C TRP A 340 4.38 -5.81 -7.91
N LEU A 341 4.09 -5.20 -9.07
CA LEU A 341 4.38 -3.79 -9.32
C LEU A 341 3.31 -2.88 -8.69
N ALA A 342 2.04 -3.30 -8.67
CA ALA A 342 0.99 -2.62 -7.93
C ALA A 342 1.25 -2.63 -6.42
N SER A 343 1.65 -3.79 -5.87
CA SER A 343 2.04 -3.89 -4.46
C SER A 343 3.28 -3.06 -4.15
N LEU A 344 4.27 -3.02 -5.05
CA LEU A 344 5.45 -2.18 -4.89
C LEU A 344 5.12 -0.68 -4.94
N ALA A 345 4.21 -0.26 -5.83
CA ALA A 345 3.81 1.13 -5.97
C ALA A 345 3.07 1.65 -4.73
N ASP A 346 2.14 0.87 -4.18
CA ASP A 346 1.41 1.21 -2.96
C ASP A 346 2.36 1.40 -1.76
N ARG A 347 3.37 0.53 -1.66
CA ARG A 347 4.47 0.62 -0.67
C ARG A 347 5.35 1.85 -0.86
N LEU A 348 5.71 2.15 -2.12
CA LEU A 348 6.55 3.30 -2.45
C LEU A 348 5.84 4.60 -2.17
N LEU A 349 4.53 4.69 -2.39
CA LEU A 349 3.78 5.95 -2.26
C LEU A 349 3.87 6.53 -0.84
N VAL A 350 3.75 5.70 0.19
CA VAL A 350 3.86 6.09 1.61
C VAL A 350 5.26 6.60 1.98
N VAL A 351 6.31 6.18 1.28
CA VAL A 351 7.71 6.62 1.51
C VAL A 351 8.08 7.80 0.63
N VAL A 352 7.74 7.69 -0.65
CA VAL A 352 8.10 8.62 -1.72
C VAL A 352 7.42 9.96 -1.46
N VAL A 353 6.18 9.99 -0.97
CA VAL A 353 5.52 11.26 -0.67
C VAL A 353 6.24 12.04 0.44
N PRO A 354 6.46 11.51 1.66
CA PRO A 354 7.27 12.19 2.68
C PRO A 354 8.70 12.49 2.23
N LEU A 355 9.32 11.58 1.47
CA LEU A 355 10.67 11.79 0.97
C LEU A 355 10.73 12.94 -0.04
N ILE A 356 9.76 13.05 -0.95
CA ILE A 356 9.64 14.19 -1.87
C ILE A 356 9.44 15.47 -1.07
N VAL A 357 8.60 15.46 -0.03
CA VAL A 357 8.39 16.61 0.86
C VAL A 357 9.70 17.04 1.54
N LEU A 358 10.59 16.11 1.90
CA LEU A 358 11.92 16.41 2.45
C LEU A 358 12.95 16.80 1.38
N LEU A 359 12.88 16.17 0.21
CA LEU A 359 13.85 16.34 -0.88
C LEU A 359 13.68 17.71 -1.55
N VAL A 360 12.45 18.20 -1.71
CA VAL A 360 12.17 19.52 -2.31
C VAL A 360 12.92 20.66 -1.59
N PRO A 361 12.85 20.83 -0.25
CA PRO A 361 13.64 21.82 0.46
C PRO A 361 15.15 21.51 0.44
N ALA A 362 15.55 20.24 0.50
CA ALA A 362 16.96 19.86 0.38
C ALA A 362 17.57 20.27 -0.98
N LEU A 363 16.81 20.12 -2.07
CA LEU A 363 17.22 20.56 -3.40
C LEU A 363 17.36 22.09 -3.50
N ARG A 364 16.58 22.86 -2.72
CA ARG A 364 16.74 24.32 -2.65
C ARG A 364 18.05 24.76 -2.00
N LEU A 365 18.69 23.92 -1.18
CA LEU A 365 20.00 24.22 -0.59
C LEU A 365 21.14 24.04 -1.59
N VAL A 366 20.93 23.32 -2.69
CA VAL A 366 22.00 22.97 -3.63
C VAL A 366 22.66 24.18 -4.30
N PRO A 367 21.94 25.19 -4.80
CA PRO A 367 22.55 26.40 -5.35
C PRO A 367 23.44 27.13 -4.33
N SER A 368 23.01 27.16 -3.06
CA SER A 368 23.77 27.81 -1.98
C SER A 368 25.06 27.06 -1.63
N LEU A 369 25.00 25.73 -1.57
CA LEU A 369 26.17 24.88 -1.32
C LEU A 369 27.16 24.91 -2.49
N TYR A 370 26.65 24.90 -3.72
CA TYR A 370 27.47 25.08 -4.92
C TYR A 370 28.21 26.43 -4.89
N ALA A 371 27.48 27.51 -4.59
CA ALA A 371 28.06 28.84 -4.47
C ALA A 371 29.13 28.94 -3.38
N TRP A 372 28.83 28.40 -2.19
CA TRP A 372 29.76 28.36 -1.07
C TRP A 372 31.05 27.61 -1.42
N ARG A 373 30.93 26.45 -2.09
CA ARG A 373 32.10 25.64 -2.47
C ARG A 373 32.97 26.32 -3.51
N VAL A 374 32.37 26.97 -4.50
CA VAL A 374 33.11 27.75 -5.50
C VAL A 374 33.80 28.94 -4.85
N LYS A 375 33.10 29.71 -3.99
CA LYS A 375 33.68 30.85 -3.25
C LYS A 375 34.81 30.41 -2.30
N SER A 376 34.67 29.29 -1.60
CA SER A 376 35.68 28.78 -0.67
C SER A 376 37.03 28.50 -1.35
N ARG A 377 37.02 28.07 -2.62
CA ARG A 377 38.27 27.91 -3.39
C ARG A 377 38.96 29.25 -3.65
N ILE A 378 38.18 30.31 -3.93
CA ILE A 378 38.69 31.68 -4.10
C ILE A 378 39.27 32.20 -2.79
N TYR A 379 38.52 32.07 -1.68
CA TYR A 379 38.96 32.53 -0.37
C TYR A 379 40.23 31.85 0.14
N ARG A 380 40.44 30.57 -0.17
CA ARG A 380 41.68 29.87 0.18
C ARG A 380 42.91 30.55 -0.44
N TRP A 381 42.82 31.00 -1.68
CA TRP A 381 43.90 31.72 -2.36
C TRP A 381 44.02 33.17 -1.91
N TYR A 382 42.88 33.81 -1.59
CA TYR A 382 42.86 35.12 -0.96
C TYR A 382 43.60 35.12 0.40
N GLY A 383 43.37 34.09 1.22
CA GLY A 383 44.10 33.91 2.48
C GLY A 383 45.60 33.69 2.28
N ALA A 384 45.99 32.92 1.26
CA ALA A 384 47.39 32.75 0.89
C ALA A 384 48.04 34.06 0.41
N LEU A 385 47.30 34.88 -0.34
CA LEU A 385 47.75 36.20 -0.79
C LEU A 385 47.91 37.18 0.39
N ILE A 386 46.95 37.23 1.31
CA ILE A 386 47.04 38.06 2.53
C ILE A 386 48.23 37.63 3.41
N ALA A 387 48.53 36.33 3.48
CA ALA A 387 49.72 35.86 4.20
C ALA A 387 51.02 36.37 3.58
N ILE A 388 51.10 36.46 2.24
CA ILE A 388 52.22 37.07 1.52
C ILE A 388 52.24 38.59 1.71
N GLU A 389 51.09 39.27 1.64
CA GLU A 389 50.99 40.73 1.87
C GLU A 389 51.42 41.11 3.28
N ARG A 390 51.00 40.35 4.29
CA ARG A 390 51.39 40.56 5.69
C ARG A 390 52.88 40.32 5.90
N SER A 391 53.45 39.34 5.20
CA SER A 391 54.90 39.13 5.17
C SER A 391 55.60 40.27 4.42
N ALA A 392 55.02 40.82 3.35
CA ALA A 392 55.60 41.94 2.61
C ALA A 392 55.69 43.26 3.42
N LEU A 393 54.98 43.37 4.56
CA LEU A 393 54.99 44.54 5.44
C LEU A 393 56.18 44.57 6.41
N SER A 394 56.85 43.44 6.67
CA SER A 394 58.07 43.36 7.50
C SER A 394 59.33 43.78 6.72
N ASP A 395 60.34 44.30 7.43
CA ASP A 395 61.61 44.69 6.80
C ASP A 395 62.41 43.44 6.40
N HIS A 396 62.53 43.25 5.08
CA HIS A 396 63.08 42.05 4.47
C HIS A 396 64.36 42.30 3.68
N SER A 397 65.27 41.33 3.75
CA SER A 397 66.47 41.29 2.92
C SER A 397 66.13 41.07 1.44
N PRO A 398 67.02 41.44 0.49
CA PRO A 398 66.80 41.22 -0.95
C PRO A 398 66.52 39.75 -1.31
N ALA A 399 67.09 38.80 -0.56
CA ALA A 399 66.89 37.37 -0.76
C ALA A 399 65.48 36.90 -0.32
N GLU A 400 64.95 37.47 0.77
CA GLU A 400 63.60 37.17 1.26
C GLU A 400 62.53 37.69 0.29
N ARG A 401 62.74 38.87 -0.29
CA ARG A 401 61.84 39.43 -1.33
C ARG A 401 61.78 38.55 -2.57
N ALA A 402 62.91 38.00 -3.01
CA ALA A 402 62.95 37.06 -4.13
C ALA A 402 62.13 35.79 -3.84
N SER A 403 62.20 35.26 -2.60
CA SER A 403 61.40 34.09 -2.20
C SER A 403 59.90 34.37 -2.11
N LEU A 404 59.51 35.59 -1.70
CA LEU A 404 58.11 36.00 -1.68
C LEU A 404 57.53 36.17 -3.09
N LEU A 405 58.34 36.66 -4.04
CA LEU A 405 57.97 36.75 -5.45
C LEU A 405 57.79 35.35 -6.08
N GLU A 406 58.66 34.39 -5.76
CA GLU A 406 58.52 33.01 -6.24
C GLU A 406 57.25 32.34 -5.68
N ARG A 407 56.92 32.58 -4.41
CA ARG A 407 55.66 32.13 -3.81
C ARG A 407 54.44 32.79 -4.45
N LEU A 408 54.54 34.08 -4.80
CA LEU A 408 53.48 34.81 -5.50
C LEU A 408 53.27 34.28 -6.92
N ASP A 409 54.36 33.97 -7.65
CA ASP A 409 54.31 33.32 -8.97
C ASP A 409 53.61 31.96 -8.89
N ALA A 410 53.92 31.15 -7.86
CA ALA A 410 53.27 29.85 -7.65
C ALA A 410 51.76 29.96 -7.35
N ILE A 411 51.35 31.01 -6.61
CA ILE A 411 49.92 31.31 -6.39
C ILE A 411 49.26 31.75 -7.69
N GLU A 412 49.88 32.64 -8.46
CA GLU A 412 49.32 33.11 -9.73
C GLU A 412 49.14 31.98 -10.75
N GLU A 413 50.12 31.09 -10.88
CA GLU A 413 50.04 29.92 -11.76
C GLU A 413 48.92 28.96 -11.31
N SER A 414 48.81 28.73 -9.99
CA SER A 414 47.75 27.91 -9.41
C SER A 414 46.35 28.51 -9.61
N VAL A 415 46.22 29.83 -9.52
CA VAL A 415 44.96 30.56 -9.75
C VAL A 415 44.59 30.52 -11.24
N ASN A 416 45.55 30.70 -12.14
CA ASN A 416 45.33 30.64 -13.60
C ASN A 416 44.92 29.23 -14.08
N GLY A 417 45.31 28.18 -13.36
CA GLY A 417 44.91 26.80 -13.65
C GLY A 417 43.47 26.44 -13.23
N LEU A 418 42.76 27.32 -12.51
CA LEU A 418 41.40 27.04 -12.02
C LEU A 418 40.37 27.14 -13.16
N LYS A 419 39.52 26.11 -13.27
CA LYS A 419 38.34 26.13 -14.15
C LYS A 419 37.18 26.77 -13.39
N MET A 420 36.77 27.97 -13.78
CA MET A 420 35.77 28.76 -13.05
C MET A 420 34.46 28.91 -13.82
N PRO A 421 33.30 28.83 -13.14
CA PRO A 421 32.02 29.19 -13.74
C PRO A 421 31.93 30.70 -13.99
N LEU A 422 31.28 31.09 -15.09
CA LEU A 422 31.16 32.49 -15.52
C LEU A 422 30.53 33.40 -14.44
N ALA A 423 29.58 32.88 -13.67
CA ALA A 423 28.90 33.61 -12.59
C ALA A 423 29.83 34.09 -11.45
N TYR A 424 31.08 33.64 -11.41
CA TYR A 424 32.08 34.03 -10.41
C TYR A 424 33.32 34.69 -11.04
N ALA A 425 33.22 35.12 -12.30
CA ALA A 425 34.33 35.74 -13.02
C ALA A 425 34.81 37.03 -12.34
N ASP A 426 33.91 37.88 -11.85
CA ASP A 426 34.26 39.15 -11.20
C ASP A 426 35.19 38.95 -9.99
N GLN A 427 34.86 38.02 -9.10
CA GLN A 427 35.69 37.69 -7.93
C GLN A 427 37.05 37.11 -8.31
N PHE A 428 37.11 36.38 -9.43
CA PHE A 428 38.36 35.88 -9.97
C PHE A 428 39.23 37.01 -10.54
N TYR A 429 38.64 37.97 -11.25
CA TYR A 429 39.37 39.13 -11.77
C TYR A 429 39.87 40.05 -10.65
N VAL A 430 39.07 40.31 -9.61
CA VAL A 430 39.49 41.08 -8.42
C VAL A 430 40.67 40.42 -7.70
N LEU A 431 40.64 39.08 -7.53
CA LEU A 431 41.78 38.36 -6.94
C LEU A 431 43.05 38.54 -7.79
N ARG A 432 42.93 38.53 -9.12
CA ARG A 432 44.08 38.76 -10.02
C ARG A 432 44.61 40.19 -9.94
N GLU A 433 43.72 41.17 -9.84
CA GLU A 433 44.10 42.57 -9.64
C GLU A 433 44.89 42.75 -8.34
N HIS A 434 44.46 42.12 -7.25
CA HIS A 434 45.18 42.15 -5.98
C HIS A 434 46.53 41.43 -6.03
N ILE A 435 46.64 40.31 -6.76
CA ILE A 435 47.94 39.66 -7.03
C ILE A 435 48.88 40.65 -7.77
N GLY A 436 48.35 41.37 -8.76
CA GLY A 436 49.08 42.41 -9.48
C GLY A 436 49.54 43.56 -8.57
N PHE A 437 48.66 44.03 -7.68
CA PHE A 437 48.97 45.08 -6.70
C PHE A 437 50.09 44.66 -5.73
N VAL A 438 50.00 43.45 -5.16
CA VAL A 438 51.05 42.92 -4.26
C VAL A 438 52.37 42.72 -5.01
N ARG A 439 52.34 42.27 -6.27
CA ARG A 439 53.52 42.16 -7.13
C ARG A 439 54.18 43.52 -7.37
N GLN A 440 53.40 44.55 -7.65
CA GLN A 440 53.90 45.91 -7.87
C GLN A 440 54.54 46.47 -6.59
N ARG A 441 53.94 46.21 -5.43
CA ARG A 441 54.47 46.63 -4.13
C ARG A 441 55.76 45.91 -3.74
N LEU A 442 55.90 44.63 -4.09
CA LEU A 442 57.12 43.86 -3.86
C LEU A 442 58.26 44.20 -4.82
N THR A 443 57.95 44.76 -6.00
CA THR A 443 58.94 45.18 -7.02
C THR A 443 59.34 46.65 -6.95
N GLN A 444 58.60 47.50 -6.23
CA GLN A 444 58.98 48.91 -6.01
C GLN A 444 60.06 49.08 -4.92
N PRO A 445 61.15 49.83 -5.18
CA PRO A 445 62.14 50.19 -4.17
C PRO A 445 61.53 51.18 -3.15
N ARG A 446 61.62 50.86 -1.85
CA ARG A 446 61.05 51.66 -0.75
C ARG A 446 61.72 53.04 -0.55
N GLU A 447 62.74 53.39 -1.35
CA GLU A 447 63.44 54.68 -1.29
C GLU A 447 62.60 55.84 -1.86
N ALA A 448 61.60 55.59 -2.71
CA ALA A 448 60.78 56.65 -3.32
C ALA A 448 59.61 57.16 -2.46
N GLN A 449 59.43 56.65 -1.22
CA GLN A 449 58.26 56.97 -0.38
C GLN A 449 58.60 57.85 0.84
N ARG A 450 59.85 58.31 0.97
CA ARG A 450 60.28 59.27 2.00
C ARG A 450 60.36 60.73 1.52
N ASP A 451 60.44 60.98 0.21
CA ASP A 451 60.73 62.33 -0.33
C ASP A 451 59.49 63.15 -0.72
N GLY A 452 58.27 62.62 -0.53
CA GLY A 452 57.02 63.29 -0.94
C GLY A 452 56.21 63.98 0.15
N ALA A 453 56.68 63.98 1.41
CA ALA A 453 55.89 64.46 2.55
C ALA A 453 56.60 65.56 3.39
N GLY A 454 57.69 66.13 2.88
CA GLY A 454 58.59 67.00 3.66
C GLY A 454 58.62 68.48 3.28
N ASP A 455 57.97 68.92 2.20
CA ASP A 455 58.23 70.26 1.66
C ASP A 455 56.93 70.94 1.20
N GLU A 456 56.10 71.37 2.15
CA GLU A 456 55.09 72.43 1.97
C GLU A 456 54.49 72.82 3.33
N ALA A 457 55.34 73.31 4.23
CA ALA A 457 54.92 73.99 5.44
C ALA A 457 55.96 75.05 5.83
N GLN A 458 55.85 76.26 5.26
CA GLN A 458 55.90 77.58 5.93
C GLN A 458 56.32 78.69 4.97
N GLY A 459 55.37 79.59 4.68
CA GLY A 459 55.59 80.83 3.94
C GLY A 459 54.26 81.56 3.67
N ALA A 460 53.74 82.21 4.72
CA ALA A 460 52.68 83.24 4.63
C ALA A 460 53.13 84.40 3.70
N ASP A 461 52.32 85.27 3.09
CA ASP A 461 51.08 85.94 3.48
C ASP A 461 50.58 86.78 2.26
N SER A 462 49.33 87.24 2.33
CA SER A 462 48.66 88.33 1.60
C SER A 462 47.67 87.99 0.46
N GLY A 463 46.37 88.30 0.69
CA GLY A 463 45.55 88.96 -0.33
C GLY A 463 44.15 88.42 -0.69
N ARG A 464 43.15 88.57 0.21
CA ARG A 464 41.73 89.00 0.00
C ARG A 464 40.81 88.44 -1.13
N GLY A 465 39.58 88.06 -0.69
CA GLY A 465 38.28 88.14 -1.42
C GLY A 465 37.48 86.83 -1.41
N GLU A 466 36.54 86.60 -0.47
CA GLU A 466 35.05 86.70 -0.63
C GLU A 466 34.48 85.80 -1.77
N THR A 467 33.48 84.91 -1.64
CA THR A 467 32.30 84.75 -0.76
C THR A 467 31.56 83.43 -1.12
N GLY A 468 30.89 82.80 -0.13
CA GLY A 468 29.63 82.02 -0.24
C GLY A 468 29.72 80.57 -0.77
N GLU A 469 28.97 79.56 -0.30
CA GLU A 469 27.94 79.46 0.75
C GLU A 469 27.62 77.96 0.99
N ALA A 470 26.95 77.69 2.12
CA ALA A 470 26.40 76.45 2.70
C ALA A 470 25.77 75.38 1.76
N GLY A 471 25.52 74.12 2.14
CA GLY A 471 25.54 73.44 3.45
C GLY A 471 24.81 72.07 3.42
N ALA A 472 24.75 71.45 4.61
CA ALA A 472 23.79 70.45 5.14
C ALA A 472 23.55 69.14 4.35
N SER A 473 23.96 67.97 4.83
CA SER A 473 23.34 67.15 5.91
C SER A 473 21.82 66.94 5.77
N SER A 474 21.40 65.71 5.49
CA SER A 474 20.24 65.07 6.14
C SER A 474 20.02 63.64 5.64
N THR A 475 20.26 62.67 6.52
CA THR A 475 19.36 61.51 6.67
C THR A 475 18.05 62.03 7.27
N PRO A 476 16.88 61.42 6.99
CA PRO A 476 16.33 60.53 8.02
C PRO A 476 15.49 59.34 7.50
N SER A 477 15.61 58.24 8.26
CA SER A 477 14.53 57.48 8.90
C SER A 477 13.41 56.81 8.09
N GLU A 478 13.27 55.51 8.38
CA GLU A 478 12.03 54.72 8.33
C GLU A 478 10.83 55.39 9.05
N PRO A 479 9.61 54.85 8.82
CA PRO A 479 8.97 54.15 9.93
C PRO A 479 8.21 52.85 9.55
N SER A 480 8.42 51.83 10.39
CA SER A 480 7.45 50.99 11.13
C SER A 480 5.95 51.00 10.76
N ALA A 481 5.47 49.80 10.41
CA ALA A 481 4.31 49.03 10.90
C ALA A 481 2.94 49.68 11.23
N ALA A 482 1.89 49.08 10.63
CA ALA A 482 0.54 48.84 11.18
C ALA A 482 0.00 47.58 10.44
N ASN A 483 -0.24 46.42 11.07
CA ASN A 483 -1.30 46.02 12.00
C ASN A 483 -2.72 46.10 11.41
N GLU A 484 -3.28 44.95 11.00
CA GLU A 484 -4.72 44.67 11.13
C GLU A 484 -4.97 43.16 11.00
N ALA A 485 -5.70 42.63 11.97
CA ALA A 485 -6.15 41.24 12.07
C ALA A 485 -7.65 41.23 12.38
N ALA A 486 -8.29 40.17 11.87
CA ALA A 486 -9.58 39.59 12.25
C ALA A 486 -10.86 40.31 11.77
N GLU A 487 -11.72 39.59 11.05
CA GLU A 487 -13.02 39.15 11.58
C GLU A 487 -13.77 38.14 10.64
N ILE A 488 -14.10 36.98 11.24
CA ILE A 488 -15.31 36.12 11.21
C ILE A 488 -16.13 35.86 9.93
N GLY A 489 -16.52 34.59 9.77
CA GLY A 489 -17.61 34.14 8.92
C GLY A 489 -17.94 32.65 9.07
N GLU A 490 -18.63 32.28 10.16
CA GLU A 490 -19.38 31.02 10.32
C GLU A 490 -20.78 31.17 9.69
N THR A 491 -21.24 30.12 8.99
CA THR A 491 -22.68 29.85 8.79
C THR A 491 -22.91 28.33 8.77
N PRO A 492 -23.81 27.79 9.61
CA PRO A 492 -24.39 26.46 9.44
C PRO A 492 -25.76 26.56 8.75
N ASN A 493 -26.17 25.54 8.00
CA ASN A 493 -27.60 25.31 7.78
C ASN A 493 -27.92 23.82 7.57
N ASP A 494 -28.76 23.32 8.48
CA ASP A 494 -29.63 22.15 8.34
C ASP A 494 -30.66 22.40 7.23
N ASP A 495 -31.10 21.35 6.53
CA ASP A 495 -32.54 21.07 6.43
C ASP A 495 -32.90 19.70 5.82
N ALA A 496 -33.76 19.01 6.58
CA ALA A 496 -34.97 18.31 6.17
C ALA A 496 -34.95 17.01 5.34
N ALA A 497 -35.50 15.99 5.99
CA ALA A 497 -36.04 14.73 5.49
C ALA A 497 -37.27 14.87 4.57
N LYS A 498 -37.51 13.86 3.70
CA LYS A 498 -38.70 12.96 3.59
C LYS A 498 -38.98 12.43 2.15
N PRO A 499 -39.80 11.36 1.98
CA PRO A 499 -39.45 10.17 1.18
C PRO A 499 -40.23 10.02 -0.14
N TYR A 500 -39.79 9.07 -0.99
CA TYR A 500 -40.62 8.19 -1.82
C TYR A 500 -39.91 6.87 -2.08
#